data_AF-A0A5P9F2L7-F1
#
_entry.id   AF-A0A5P9F2L7-F1
#
_cell.length_a   1.000
_cell.length_b   1.000
_cell.length_c   1.000
_cell.angle_alpha   90.00
_cell.angle_beta   90.00
_cell.angle_gamma   90.00
#
_symmetry.space_group_name_H-M   'P 1'
#
loop_
_entity.id
_entity.type
_entity.pdbx_description
1 polymer ?
#
loop_
_entity_poly.entity_id
_entity_poly.type
_entity_poly.pdbx_seq_one_letter_code
_entity_poly.pdbx_strand_id
1 'polypeptide(L)'
;MPRRLRDRLPARRSALKVMHWAMVPMFVWFLLVTPDDVLPFGPAAFQAHSALALVFVTLCLCWTADYLRRGLASRPGPKLPGWGRTVHQWLHKVLIWGLFGVALTGFLLGLTSATLLKAGGVLPIAPPLGLRRANEIIGQIHIFEFYLLAAIAVGHAAFHIWRHLKLRDNALRIMAPRALHRFL
;
A
#
# COMPACT_ATOMS: atom_id res chain seq x y z
N MET A 1 -19.05 15.70 13.75
CA MET A 1 -19.31 14.26 13.96
C MET A 1 -19.76 14.05 15.41
N PRO A 2 -20.97 13.52 15.65
CA PRO A 2 -21.51 13.31 17.00
C PRO A 2 -20.64 12.38 17.85
N ARG A 3 -20.54 12.65 19.16
CA ARG A 3 -19.67 11.94 20.12
C ARG A 3 -19.94 10.42 20.15
N ARG A 4 -21.22 10.01 20.09
CA ARG A 4 -21.67 8.61 20.07
C ARG A 4 -21.17 7.78 18.87
N LEU A 5 -20.90 8.43 17.72
CA LEU A 5 -20.35 7.75 16.55
C LEU A 5 -18.83 7.51 16.67
N ARG A 6 -18.11 8.34 17.44
CA ARG A 6 -16.67 8.16 17.67
C ARG A 6 -16.39 6.93 18.55
N ASP A 7 -17.26 6.64 19.51
CA ASP A 7 -17.09 5.54 20.46
C ASP A 7 -17.30 4.15 19.81
N ARG A 8 -17.99 4.11 18.66
CA ARG A 8 -18.18 2.87 17.87
C ARG A 8 -17.09 2.62 16.84
N LEU A 9 -16.26 3.62 16.54
CA LEU A 9 -15.18 3.46 15.57
C LEU A 9 -13.95 2.80 16.24
N PRO A 10 -13.26 1.89 15.56
CA PRO A 10 -12.03 1.32 16.08
C PRO A 10 -11.00 2.43 16.32
N ALA A 11 -10.20 2.28 17.38
CA ALA A 11 -9.08 3.17 17.62
C ALA A 11 -8.21 3.27 16.37
N ARG A 12 -7.76 4.49 16.00
CA ARG A 12 -6.96 4.76 14.79
C ARG A 12 -5.84 3.74 14.60
N ARG A 13 -5.12 3.40 15.69
CA ARG A 13 -4.03 2.43 15.68
C ARG A 13 -4.47 1.02 15.27
N SER A 14 -5.64 0.58 15.73
CA SER A 14 -6.21 -0.72 15.36
C SER A 14 -6.61 -0.75 13.89
N ALA A 15 -7.23 0.33 13.40
CA ALA A 15 -7.59 0.46 11.98
C ALA A 15 -6.35 0.44 11.07
N LEU A 16 -5.31 1.22 11.41
CA LEU A 16 -4.04 1.22 10.67
C LEU A 16 -3.34 -0.14 10.69
N LYS A 17 -3.41 -0.87 11.81
CA LYS A 17 -2.86 -2.23 11.91
C LYS A 17 -3.57 -3.19 10.97
N VAL A 18 -4.91 -3.18 10.96
CA VAL A 18 -5.70 -4.03 10.06
C VAL A 18 -5.39 -3.68 8.61
N MET A 19 -5.41 -2.39 8.26
CA MET A 19 -5.10 -1.93 6.91
C MET A 19 -3.70 -2.35 6.46
N HIS A 20 -2.67 -2.12 7.29
CA HIS A 20 -1.30 -2.54 7.01
C HIS A 20 -1.23 -4.05 6.72
N TRP A 21 -1.79 -4.88 7.59
CA TRP A 21 -1.72 -6.34 7.41
C TRP A 21 -2.62 -6.90 6.33
N ALA A 22 -3.70 -6.20 5.96
CA ALA A 22 -4.48 -6.52 4.77
C ALA A 22 -3.69 -6.21 3.48
N MET A 23 -2.95 -5.11 3.47
CA MET A 23 -2.17 -4.68 2.30
C MET A 23 -0.94 -5.55 2.03
N VAL A 24 -0.27 -6.07 3.05
CA VAL A 24 0.96 -6.89 2.88
C VAL A 24 0.75 -8.10 1.93
N PRO A 25 -0.22 -9.01 2.13
CA PRO A 25 -0.41 -10.14 1.23
C PRO A 25 -0.85 -9.72 -0.18
N MET A 26 -1.65 -8.64 -0.29
CA MET A 26 -2.03 -8.07 -1.59
C MET A 26 -0.80 -7.53 -2.33
N PHE A 27 0.08 -6.83 -1.62
CA PHE A 27 1.31 -6.29 -2.17
C PHE A 27 2.22 -7.42 -2.70
N VAL A 28 2.36 -8.51 -1.92
CA VAL A 28 3.10 -9.70 -2.35
C VAL A 28 2.45 -10.35 -3.56
N TRP A 29 1.11 -10.44 -3.59
CA TRP A 29 0.38 -10.96 -4.76
C TRP A 29 0.69 -10.14 -6.02
N PHE A 30 0.57 -8.82 -5.97
CA PHE A 30 0.84 -7.94 -7.14
C PHE A 30 2.31 -7.86 -7.53
N LEU A 31 3.23 -8.24 -6.64
CA LEU A 31 4.64 -8.38 -6.98
C LEU A 31 4.93 -9.66 -7.79
N LEU A 32 4.16 -10.72 -7.56
CA LEU A 32 4.41 -12.06 -8.10
C LEU A 32 3.46 -12.44 -9.24
N VAL A 33 2.28 -11.83 -9.28
CA VAL A 33 1.20 -12.17 -10.20
C VAL A 33 0.84 -10.93 -10.99
N THR A 34 0.93 -11.03 -12.30
CA THR A 34 0.55 -9.99 -13.25
C THR A 34 -0.80 -10.33 -13.91
N PRO A 35 -1.43 -9.38 -14.63
CA PRO A 35 -2.61 -9.67 -15.42
C PRO A 35 -2.41 -10.82 -16.42
N ASP A 36 -1.23 -10.90 -17.05
CA ASP A 36 -0.91 -11.92 -18.05
C ASP A 36 -0.87 -13.33 -17.45
N ASP A 37 -0.52 -13.44 -16.17
CA ASP A 37 -0.52 -14.73 -15.46
C ASP A 37 -1.94 -15.23 -15.17
N VAL A 38 -2.92 -14.34 -14.96
CA VAL A 38 -4.29 -14.71 -14.60
C VAL A 38 -5.23 -14.85 -15.80
N LEU A 39 -4.91 -14.19 -16.93
CA LEU A 39 -5.70 -14.24 -18.16
C LEU A 39 -5.95 -15.68 -18.69
N PRO A 40 -4.97 -16.60 -18.70
CA PRO A 40 -5.17 -17.97 -19.14
C PRO A 40 -6.19 -18.77 -18.32
N PHE A 41 -6.41 -18.40 -17.05
CA PHE A 41 -7.38 -19.04 -16.16
C PHE A 41 -8.81 -18.52 -16.35
N GLY A 42 -9.02 -17.64 -17.32
CA GLY A 42 -10.33 -17.17 -17.75
C GLY A 42 -10.82 -15.88 -17.06
N PRO A 43 -12.01 -15.39 -17.45
CA PRO A 43 -12.50 -14.06 -17.04
C PRO A 43 -12.68 -13.90 -15.53
N ALA A 44 -13.08 -14.98 -14.83
CA ALA A 44 -13.28 -14.94 -13.39
C ALA A 44 -11.98 -14.71 -12.62
N ALA A 45 -10.87 -15.32 -13.04
CA ALA A 45 -9.56 -15.13 -12.43
C ALA A 45 -9.05 -13.70 -12.62
N PHE A 46 -9.19 -13.16 -13.84
CA PHE A 46 -8.87 -11.76 -14.13
C PHE A 46 -9.72 -10.79 -13.30
N GLN A 47 -11.03 -11.05 -13.15
CA GLN A 47 -11.91 -10.25 -12.32
C GLN A 47 -11.51 -10.29 -10.84
N ALA A 48 -11.13 -11.45 -10.31
CA ALA A 48 -10.65 -11.59 -8.95
C ALA A 48 -9.37 -10.77 -8.71
N HIS A 49 -8.41 -10.85 -9.63
CA HIS A 49 -7.19 -10.04 -9.61
C HIS A 49 -7.51 -8.53 -9.62
N SER A 50 -8.41 -8.11 -10.52
CA SER A 50 -8.86 -6.71 -10.65
C SER A 50 -9.62 -6.23 -9.40
N ALA A 51 -10.45 -7.07 -8.79
CA ALA A 51 -11.16 -6.76 -7.55
C ALA A 51 -10.19 -6.59 -6.37
N LEU A 52 -9.16 -7.44 -6.30
CA LEU A 52 -8.10 -7.31 -5.30
C LEU A 52 -7.34 -6.00 -5.47
N ALA A 53 -7.09 -5.58 -6.71
CA ALA A 53 -6.39 -4.33 -7.02
C ALA A 53 -7.23 -3.13 -6.57
N LEU A 54 -8.55 -3.17 -6.80
CA LEU A 54 -9.47 -2.14 -6.31
C LEU A 54 -9.44 -2.01 -4.78
N VAL A 55 -9.47 -3.14 -4.07
CA VAL A 55 -9.37 -3.13 -2.60
C VAL A 55 -8.03 -2.53 -2.17
N PHE A 56 -6.92 -2.99 -2.77
CA PHE A 56 -5.58 -2.51 -2.44
C PHE A 56 -5.42 -1.00 -2.66
N VAL A 57 -5.83 -0.48 -3.82
CA VAL A 57 -5.81 0.95 -4.14
C VAL A 57 -6.68 1.75 -3.17
N THR A 58 -7.87 1.24 -2.85
CA THR A 58 -8.77 1.90 -1.87
C THR A 58 -8.09 2.04 -0.52
N LEU A 59 -7.40 1.00 -0.04
CA LEU A 59 -6.63 1.05 1.21
C LEU A 59 -5.46 2.04 1.12
N CYS A 60 -4.73 2.09 0.00
CA CYS A 60 -3.66 3.07 -0.23
C CYS A 60 -4.18 4.52 -0.14
N LEU A 61 -5.30 4.81 -0.79
CA LEU A 61 -5.94 6.13 -0.76
C LEU A 61 -6.44 6.48 0.64
N CYS A 62 -7.06 5.53 1.35
CA CYS A 62 -7.51 5.73 2.73
C CYS A 62 -6.34 6.02 3.68
N TRP A 63 -5.23 5.30 3.55
CA TRP A 63 -4.03 5.55 4.34
C TRP A 63 -3.46 6.94 4.03
N THR A 64 -3.32 7.27 2.75
CA THR A 64 -2.82 8.59 2.32
C THR A 64 -3.69 9.71 2.87
N ALA A 65 -5.02 9.57 2.80
CA ALA A 65 -5.96 10.53 3.37
C ALA A 65 -5.83 10.67 4.90
N ASP A 66 -5.68 9.56 5.65
CA ASP A 66 -5.42 9.62 7.10
C ASP A 66 -4.09 10.30 7.41
N TYR A 67 -3.05 10.03 6.63
CA TYR A 67 -1.75 10.68 6.74
C TYR A 67 -1.82 12.19 6.49
N LEU A 68 -2.47 12.62 5.41
CA LEU A 68 -2.63 14.04 5.10
C LEU A 68 -3.46 14.77 6.18
N ARG A 69 -4.46 14.10 6.75
CA ARG A 69 -5.34 14.69 7.77
C ARG A 69 -4.73 14.76 9.17
N ARG A 70 -3.98 13.74 9.58
CA ARG A 70 -3.57 13.55 10.98
C ARG A 70 -2.07 13.38 11.17
N GLY A 71 -1.30 13.48 10.08
CA GLY A 71 0.13 13.21 10.06
C GLY A 71 0.47 11.74 10.27
N LEU A 72 1.77 11.46 10.33
CA LEU A 72 2.28 10.12 10.48
C LEU A 72 1.94 9.54 11.87
N ALA A 73 1.30 8.36 11.90
CA ALA A 73 0.92 7.72 13.16
C ALA A 73 2.11 7.08 13.90
N SER A 74 3.13 6.64 13.15
CA SER A 74 4.35 6.06 13.71
C SER A 74 5.26 7.13 14.29
N ARG A 75 5.80 6.88 15.49
CA ARG A 75 6.83 7.72 16.11
C ARG A 75 8.13 6.93 16.22
N PRO A 76 9.30 7.56 16.02
CA PRO A 76 10.56 6.88 16.26
C PRO A 76 10.66 6.52 17.75
N GLY A 77 11.04 5.29 18.05
CA GLY A 77 11.25 4.82 19.42
C GLY A 77 12.42 5.55 20.11
N PRO A 78 12.42 5.62 21.46
CA PRO A 78 13.41 6.38 22.22
C PRO A 78 14.84 5.85 22.02
N LYS A 79 14.99 4.54 21.79
CA LYS A 79 16.28 3.85 21.57
C LYS A 79 16.91 4.14 20.20
N LEU A 80 16.19 4.75 19.26
CA LEU A 80 16.74 5.05 17.94
C LEU A 80 17.74 6.23 18.00
N PRO A 81 18.97 6.05 17.47
CA PRO A 81 19.92 7.15 17.31
C PRO A 81 19.40 8.19 16.32
N GLY A 82 19.97 9.40 16.34
CA GLY A 82 19.50 10.55 15.53
C GLY A 82 19.28 10.22 14.06
N TRP A 83 20.27 9.58 13.40
CA TRP A 83 20.15 9.15 12.01
C TRP A 83 19.00 8.15 11.80
N GLY A 84 18.79 7.22 12.73
CA GLY A 84 17.74 6.20 12.66
C GLY A 84 16.34 6.80 12.79
N ARG A 85 16.19 7.91 13.52
CA ARG A 85 14.93 8.67 13.59
C ARG A 85 14.60 9.31 12.24
N THR A 86 15.60 9.84 11.55
CA THR A 86 15.47 10.39 10.20
C THR A 86 15.10 9.31 9.20
N VAL A 87 15.86 8.19 9.16
CA VAL A 87 15.57 7.05 8.28
C VAL A 87 14.16 6.50 8.52
N HIS A 88 13.74 6.37 9.79
CA HIS A 88 12.38 5.97 10.14
C HIS A 88 11.33 6.89 9.49
N GLN A 89 11.49 8.21 9.60
CA GLN A 89 10.54 9.17 9.04
C GLN A 89 10.50 9.08 7.50
N TRP A 90 11.67 9.03 6.86
CA TRP A 90 11.76 8.92 5.40
C TRP A 90 11.12 7.64 4.89
N LEU A 91 11.46 6.48 5.45
CA LEU A 91 10.90 5.20 5.01
C LEU A 91 9.36 5.20 5.04
N HIS A 92 8.76 5.68 6.12
CA HIS A 92 7.29 5.71 6.21
C HIS A 92 6.65 6.71 5.26
N LYS A 93 7.22 7.91 5.13
CA LYS A 93 6.68 8.94 4.23
C LYS A 93 6.80 8.52 2.78
N VAL A 94 7.98 8.01 2.39
CA VAL A 94 8.23 7.52 1.02
C VAL A 94 7.32 6.36 0.69
N LEU A 95 7.08 5.42 1.62
CA LEU A 95 6.11 4.33 1.39
C LEU A 95 4.69 4.86 1.17
N ILE A 96 4.21 5.79 2.01
CA ILE A 96 2.86 6.34 1.86
C ILE A 96 2.72 7.09 0.54
N TRP A 97 3.69 7.93 0.19
CA TRP A 97 3.69 8.67 -1.07
C TRP A 97 3.86 7.76 -2.28
N GLY A 98 4.67 6.70 -2.19
CA GLY A 98 4.84 5.73 -3.26
C GLY A 98 3.58 4.88 -3.47
N LEU A 99 2.88 4.46 -2.40
CA LEU A 99 1.59 3.79 -2.50
C LEU A 99 0.51 4.70 -3.13
N PHE A 100 0.51 5.98 -2.79
CA PHE A 100 -0.34 6.97 -3.46
C PHE A 100 0.03 7.13 -4.94
N GLY A 101 1.32 7.18 -5.26
CA GLY A 101 1.82 7.27 -6.61
C GLY A 101 1.36 6.08 -7.47
N VAL A 102 1.49 4.85 -6.96
CA VAL A 102 0.95 3.64 -7.62
C VAL A 102 -0.55 3.76 -7.90
N ALA A 103 -1.33 4.25 -6.94
CA ALA A 103 -2.77 4.48 -7.16
C ALA A 103 -3.02 5.53 -8.27
N LEU A 104 -2.24 6.61 -8.29
CA LEU A 104 -2.34 7.67 -9.28
C LEU A 104 -1.95 7.19 -10.68
N THR A 105 -0.82 6.51 -10.83
CA THR A 105 -0.35 5.97 -12.11
C THR A 105 -1.26 4.86 -12.61
N GLY A 106 -1.85 4.05 -11.72
CA GLY A 106 -2.90 3.08 -12.06
C GLY A 106 -4.19 3.72 -12.57
N PHE A 107 -4.61 4.84 -11.98
CA PHE A 107 -5.71 5.64 -12.52
C PHE A 107 -5.38 6.20 -13.92
N LEU A 108 -4.17 6.73 -14.10
CA LEU A 108 -3.72 7.28 -15.39
C LEU A 108 -3.59 6.20 -16.47
N LEU A 109 -3.24 4.96 -16.11
CA LEU A 109 -3.32 3.80 -17.01
C LEU A 109 -4.75 3.60 -17.52
N GLY A 110 -5.75 3.65 -16.64
CA GLY A 110 -7.16 3.61 -17.02
C GLY A 110 -7.55 4.77 -17.93
N LEU A 111 -7.15 6.00 -17.58
CA LEU A 111 -7.51 7.21 -18.33
C LEU A 111 -6.93 7.22 -19.74
N THR A 112 -5.70 6.73 -19.91
CA THR A 112 -5.00 6.75 -21.21
C THR A 112 -5.26 5.51 -22.06
N SER A 113 -5.93 4.51 -21.52
CA SER A 113 -6.23 3.25 -22.22
C SER A 113 -7.12 3.45 -23.46
N ALA A 114 -7.05 2.48 -24.38
CA ALA A 114 -7.90 2.42 -25.57
C ALA A 114 -9.30 1.87 -25.30
N THR A 115 -9.48 1.15 -24.20
CA THR A 115 -10.74 0.49 -23.83
C THR A 115 -11.08 0.82 -22.39
N LEU A 116 -12.38 0.86 -22.06
CA LEU A 116 -12.80 1.17 -20.71
C LEU A 116 -12.35 0.08 -19.74
N LEU A 117 -11.30 0.35 -18.96
CA LEU A 117 -10.87 -0.53 -17.89
C LEU A 117 -11.83 -0.44 -16.71
N LYS A 118 -12.26 -1.60 -16.22
CA LYS A 118 -13.15 -1.72 -15.05
C LYS A 118 -12.41 -2.39 -13.89
N ALA A 119 -12.34 -1.69 -12.77
CA ALA A 119 -11.90 -2.24 -11.50
C ALA A 119 -12.96 -3.20 -10.94
N GLY A 120 -12.55 -4.43 -10.63
CA GLY A 120 -13.44 -5.51 -10.19
C GLY A 120 -14.53 -5.87 -11.21
N GLY A 121 -14.33 -5.54 -12.49
CA GLY A 121 -15.31 -5.79 -13.55
C GLY A 121 -16.54 -4.86 -13.55
N VAL A 122 -16.71 -4.01 -12.53
CA VAL A 122 -17.92 -3.21 -12.32
C VAL A 122 -17.66 -1.70 -12.31
N LEU A 123 -16.55 -1.24 -11.74
CA LEU A 123 -16.28 0.17 -11.53
C LEU A 123 -15.38 0.71 -12.66
N PRO A 124 -15.86 1.60 -13.55
CA PRO A 124 -15.00 2.21 -14.55
C PRO A 124 -13.89 3.02 -13.85
N ILE A 125 -12.63 2.72 -14.17
CA ILE A 125 -11.47 3.38 -13.54
C ILE A 125 -11.40 4.85 -13.97
N ALA A 126 -11.51 5.09 -15.27
CA ALA A 126 -11.52 6.41 -15.88
C ALA A 126 -12.09 6.34 -17.31
N PRO A 127 -12.57 7.47 -17.88
CA PRO A 127 -12.93 7.53 -19.29
C PRO A 127 -11.70 7.24 -20.18
N PRO A 128 -11.76 6.28 -21.12
CA PRO A 128 -10.62 5.94 -21.97
C PRO A 128 -10.41 7.01 -23.04
N LEU A 129 -9.24 7.65 -23.03
CA LEU A 129 -8.89 8.71 -23.99
C LEU A 129 -8.19 8.18 -25.26
N GLY A 130 -7.84 6.89 -25.32
CA GLY A 130 -7.21 6.30 -26.51
C GLY A 130 -5.77 6.77 -26.76
N LEU A 131 -5.08 7.25 -25.74
CA LEU A 131 -3.76 7.87 -25.86
C LEU A 131 -2.65 6.82 -25.79
N ARG A 132 -2.49 6.01 -26.85
CA ARG A 132 -1.55 4.86 -26.89
C ARG A 132 -0.16 5.17 -26.36
N ARG A 133 0.50 6.22 -26.88
CA ARG A 133 1.87 6.59 -26.47
C ARG A 133 1.95 6.98 -25.00
N ALA A 134 0.95 7.71 -24.50
CA ALA A 134 0.90 8.06 -23.08
C ALA A 134 0.67 6.81 -22.21
N ASN A 135 -0.21 5.91 -22.65
CA ASN A 135 -0.49 4.66 -21.95
C ASN A 135 0.76 3.78 -21.82
N GLU A 136 1.56 3.65 -22.89
CA GLU A 136 2.84 2.94 -22.86
C GLU A 136 3.82 3.54 -21.85
N ILE A 137 3.99 4.87 -21.87
CA ILE A 137 4.89 5.57 -20.94
C ILE A 137 4.42 5.42 -19.50
N ILE A 138 3.13 5.64 -19.23
CA ILE A 138 2.56 5.54 -17.88
C ILE A 138 2.65 4.09 -17.38
N GLY A 139 2.45 3.10 -18.26
CA GLY A 139 2.64 1.69 -17.92
C GLY A 139 4.06 1.38 -17.47
N GLN A 140 5.06 1.88 -18.20
CA GLN A 140 6.46 1.75 -17.77
C GLN A 140 6.70 2.42 -16.41
N ILE A 141 6.22 3.66 -16.23
CA ILE A 141 6.35 4.38 -14.95
C ILE A 141 5.73 3.57 -13.81
N HIS A 142 4.51 3.05 -14.00
CA HIS A 142 3.79 2.28 -12.99
C HIS A 142 4.55 1.00 -12.60
N ILE A 143 5.13 0.30 -13.57
CA ILE A 143 5.95 -0.90 -13.32
C ILE A 143 7.21 -0.53 -12.52
N PHE A 144 7.97 0.48 -12.96
CA PHE A 144 9.18 0.92 -12.24
C PHE A 144 8.86 1.40 -10.83
N GLU A 145 7.78 2.16 -10.68
CA GLU A 145 7.30 2.64 -9.40
C GLU A 145 6.97 1.48 -8.45
N PHE A 146 6.28 0.44 -8.94
CA PHE A 146 5.91 -0.71 -8.13
C PHE A 146 7.14 -1.50 -7.65
N TYR A 147 8.12 -1.75 -8.53
CA TYR A 147 9.37 -2.42 -8.14
C TYR A 147 10.24 -1.58 -7.21
N LEU A 148 10.32 -0.27 -7.42
CA LEU A 148 11.00 0.64 -6.50
C LEU A 148 10.32 0.60 -5.12
N LEU A 149 8.99 0.61 -5.08
CA LEU A 149 8.21 0.50 -3.86
C LEU A 149 8.46 -0.83 -3.15
N ALA A 150 8.63 -1.92 -3.89
CA ALA A 150 9.02 -3.23 -3.33
C ALA A 150 10.40 -3.18 -2.66
N ALA A 151 11.40 -2.58 -3.31
CA ALA A 151 12.72 -2.38 -2.70
C ALA A 151 12.64 -1.54 -1.41
N ILE A 152 11.83 -0.48 -1.41
CA ILE A 152 11.61 0.37 -0.23
C ILE A 152 10.88 -0.40 0.87
N ALA A 153 9.89 -1.23 0.54
CA ALA A 153 9.17 -2.07 1.48
C ALA A 153 10.09 -3.12 2.15
N VAL A 154 10.98 -3.74 1.37
CA VAL A 154 12.04 -4.62 1.90
C VAL A 154 12.97 -3.86 2.83
N GLY A 155 13.43 -2.67 2.43
CA GLY A 155 14.24 -1.80 3.29
C GLY A 155 13.53 -1.40 4.59
N HIS A 156 12.23 -1.12 4.52
CA HIS A 156 11.38 -0.84 5.68
C HIS A 156 11.28 -2.03 6.63
N ALA A 157 11.02 -3.23 6.09
CA ALA A 157 10.97 -4.46 6.89
C ALA A 157 12.34 -4.75 7.53
N ALA A 158 13.42 -4.68 6.75
CA ALA A 158 14.79 -4.89 7.21
C ALA A 158 15.17 -3.90 8.31
N PHE A 159 14.81 -2.62 8.17
CA PHE A 159 15.04 -1.61 9.21
C PHE A 159 14.35 -1.99 10.52
N HIS A 160 13.11 -2.48 10.47
CA HIS A 160 12.38 -2.89 11.66
C HIS A 160 12.89 -4.20 12.27
N ILE A 161 13.35 -5.14 11.45
CA ILE A 161 14.02 -6.37 11.90
C ILE A 161 15.34 -6.03 12.59
N TRP A 162 16.19 -5.19 11.96
CA TRP A 162 17.43 -4.71 12.57
C TRP A 162 17.17 -4.03 13.92
N ARG A 163 16.14 -3.18 13.99
CA ARG A 163 15.77 -2.48 15.23
C ARG A 163 15.39 -3.46 16.35
N HIS A 164 14.65 -4.51 16.00
CA HIS A 164 14.31 -5.58 16.93
C HIS A 164 15.54 -6.37 17.39
N LEU A 165 16.41 -6.78 16.47
CA LEU A 165 17.60 -7.59 16.80
C LEU A 165 18.66 -6.79 17.58
N LYS A 166 18.96 -5.56 17.16
CA LYS A 166 20.06 -4.76 17.70
C LYS A 166 19.65 -3.88 18.88
N LEU A 167 18.51 -3.20 18.79
CA LEU A 167 18.05 -2.28 19.85
C LEU A 167 17.12 -2.98 20.86
N ARG A 168 16.65 -4.19 20.53
CA ARG A 168 15.71 -4.97 21.36
C ARG A 168 14.56 -4.08 21.82
N ASP A 169 13.96 -3.38 20.87
CA ASP A 169 12.81 -2.53 21.10
C ASP A 169 11.50 -3.24 20.76
N ASN A 170 10.42 -2.81 21.41
CA ASN A 170 9.10 -3.43 21.24
C ASN A 170 8.35 -2.90 20.01
N ALA A 171 9.06 -2.29 19.07
CA ALA A 171 8.39 -1.49 18.06
C ALA A 171 7.79 -2.33 16.92
N LEU A 172 8.23 -3.59 16.73
CA LEU A 172 7.48 -4.57 15.93
C LEU A 172 6.13 -4.94 16.58
N ARG A 173 6.08 -5.13 17.91
CA ARG A 173 4.83 -5.48 18.63
C ARG A 173 3.73 -4.43 18.48
N ILE A 174 4.12 -3.18 18.21
CA ILE A 174 3.19 -2.09 17.90
C ILE A 174 2.30 -2.45 16.72
N MET A 175 2.88 -2.91 15.61
CA MET A 175 2.15 -3.25 14.39
C MET A 175 1.87 -4.74 14.21
N ALA A 176 2.60 -5.64 14.85
CA ALA A 176 2.33 -7.07 14.73
C ALA A 176 0.96 -7.46 15.32
N PRO A 177 0.26 -8.44 14.72
CA PRO A 177 -0.89 -9.10 15.32
C PRO A 177 -0.47 -9.82 16.61
N ARG A 178 -1.39 -9.93 17.57
CA ARG A 178 -1.12 -10.49 18.90
C ARG A 178 -0.54 -11.91 18.86
N ALA A 179 -0.96 -12.72 17.89
CA ALA A 179 -0.44 -14.08 17.70
C ALA A 179 1.08 -14.13 17.48
N LEU A 180 1.68 -13.07 16.93
CA LEU A 180 3.12 -13.01 16.69
C LEU A 180 3.91 -12.43 17.87
N HIS A 181 3.25 -11.92 18.92
CA HIS A 181 3.93 -11.25 20.03
C HIS A 181 4.87 -12.17 20.82
N ARG A 182 4.62 -13.48 20.84
CA ARG A 182 5.50 -14.47 21.48
C ARG A 182 6.88 -14.59 20.82
N PHE A 183 7.01 -14.15 19.57
CA PHE A 183 8.25 -14.19 18.79
C PHE A 183 8.97 -12.85 18.71
N LEU A 184 8.41 -11.80 19.32
CA LEU A 184 8.83 -10.40 19.20
C LEU A 184 9.21 -9.82 20.55
#